data_AF-A0A091G5M7-F1
#
_entry.id   AF-A0A091G5M7-F1
#
_cell.length_a   1.000
_cell.length_b   1.000
_cell.length_c   1.000
_cell.angle_alpha   90.00
_cell.angle_beta   90.00
_cell.angle_gamma   90.00
#
_symmetry.space_group_name_H-M   'P 1'
#
loop_
_entity.id
_entity.type
_entity.pdbx_description
1 polymer ?
#
loop_
_entity_poly.entity_id
_entity_poly.type
_entity_poly.pdbx_seq_one_letter_code
_entity_poly.pdbx_strand_id
1 'polypeptide(L)'
;QQLEKQLKYLAFRNPGPQVADFNPETREQKKKECMSQMKQNFFYKPKINNKYDKRGRLLCNNIDLCDCLEKSCPGCFYPCPKCNSKKCGPECRCNRRWVYDTIETEPGHVTSVFPFFVPD
;
A
#
# COMPACT_ATOMS: atom_id res chain seq x y z
N GLN A 1 -50.85 44.74 -7.76
CA GLN A 1 -50.39 43.35 -7.52
C GLN A 1 -49.93 42.61 -8.80
N GLN A 2 -50.70 42.55 -9.90
CA GLN A 2 -50.27 41.83 -11.12
C GLN A 2 -49.12 42.51 -11.87
N LEU A 3 -49.13 43.85 -11.94
CA LEU A 3 -48.10 44.65 -12.61
C LEU A 3 -46.72 44.55 -11.92
N GLU A 4 -46.67 44.57 -10.59
CA GLU A 4 -45.42 44.42 -9.83
C GLU A 4 -44.82 43.01 -10.00
N LYS A 5 -45.67 41.98 -10.10
CA LYS A 5 -45.23 40.62 -10.42
C LYS A 5 -44.55 40.58 -11.79
N GLN A 6 -45.17 41.17 -12.80
CA GLN A 6 -44.64 41.23 -14.17
C GLN A 6 -43.30 41.99 -14.21
N LEU A 7 -43.21 43.15 -13.54
CA LEU A 7 -41.96 43.92 -13.41
C LEU A 7 -40.83 43.10 -12.75
N LYS A 8 -41.15 42.25 -11.78
CA LYS A 8 -40.18 41.40 -11.09
C LYS A 8 -39.60 40.29 -11.97
N TYR A 9 -40.38 39.78 -12.93
CA TYR A 9 -39.90 38.77 -13.91
C TYR A 9 -39.09 39.39 -15.05
N LEU A 10 -39.32 40.68 -15.35
CA LEU A 10 -38.54 41.43 -16.34
C LEU A 10 -37.21 41.96 -15.77
N ALA A 11 -37.02 41.89 -14.44
CA ALA A 11 -35.79 42.33 -13.80
C ALA A 11 -34.63 41.36 -14.09
N PHE A 12 -33.73 41.76 -14.99
CA PHE A 12 -32.47 41.08 -15.22
C PHE A 12 -31.58 41.18 -13.97
N ARG A 13 -31.43 40.08 -13.23
CA ARG A 13 -30.43 39.98 -12.16
C ARG A 13 -29.09 39.60 -12.77
N ASN A 14 -28.30 40.60 -13.12
CA ASN A 14 -26.90 40.39 -13.49
C ASN A 14 -26.18 39.77 -12.27
N PRO A 15 -25.68 38.52 -12.34
CA PRO A 15 -24.99 37.87 -11.21
C PRO A 15 -23.65 38.54 -10.87
N GLY A 16 -23.27 39.59 -11.61
CA GLY A 16 -21.94 40.16 -11.58
C GLY A 16 -20.96 39.29 -12.40
N PRO A 17 -19.69 39.69 -12.48
CA PRO A 17 -18.67 38.90 -13.14
C PRO A 17 -18.51 37.58 -12.38
N GLN A 18 -18.93 36.46 -12.99
CA GLN A 18 -18.88 35.12 -12.35
C GLN A 18 -17.46 34.65 -12.03
N VAL A 19 -16.44 35.40 -12.46
CA VAL A 19 -15.02 35.18 -12.27
C VAL A 19 -14.34 36.33 -11.54
N ALA A 20 -15.10 37.18 -10.82
CA ALA A 20 -14.53 38.31 -10.08
C ALA A 20 -13.43 37.88 -9.10
N ASP A 21 -13.56 36.67 -8.52
CA ASP A 21 -12.60 36.10 -7.58
C ASP A 21 -11.60 35.14 -8.26
N PHE A 22 -11.57 35.08 -9.59
CA PHE A 22 -10.64 34.22 -10.32
C PHE A 22 -9.24 34.84 -10.28
N ASN A 23 -8.38 34.29 -9.43
CA ASN A 23 -6.97 34.65 -9.37
C ASN A 23 -6.10 33.43 -9.80
N PRO A 24 -5.44 33.50 -10.96
CA PRO A 24 -4.57 32.44 -11.48
C PRO A 24 -3.42 32.08 -10.54
N GLU A 25 -2.84 33.06 -9.85
CA GLU A 25 -1.66 32.87 -9.00
C GLU A 25 -2.00 32.06 -7.75
N THR A 26 -3.11 32.39 -7.09
CA THR A 26 -3.58 31.62 -5.92
C THR A 26 -3.95 30.19 -6.31
N ARG A 27 -4.47 29.98 -7.53
CA ARG A 27 -4.74 28.62 -8.04
C ARG A 27 -3.46 27.83 -8.27
N GLU A 28 -2.43 28.45 -8.84
CA GLU A 28 -1.12 27.80 -8.99
C GLU A 28 -0.44 27.49 -7.66
N GLN A 29 -0.51 28.42 -6.70
CA GLN A 29 0.01 28.22 -5.34
C GLN A 29 -0.66 27.03 -4.65
N LYS A 30 -2.00 26.98 -4.64
CA LYS A 30 -2.76 25.84 -4.08
C LYS A 30 -2.42 24.51 -4.77
N LYS A 31 -2.20 24.53 -6.09
CA LYS A 31 -1.74 23.34 -6.83
C LYS A 31 -0.35 22.90 -6.37
N LYS A 32 0.59 23.82 -6.21
CA LYS A 32 1.96 23.53 -5.73
C LYS A 32 1.95 22.99 -4.30
N GLU A 33 1.17 23.58 -3.41
CA GLU A 33 0.98 23.14 -2.02
C GLU A 33 0.42 21.71 -1.95
N CYS A 34 -0.67 21.43 -2.67
CA CYS A 34 -1.26 20.10 -2.74
C CYS A 34 -0.27 19.05 -3.24
N MET A 35 0.48 19.37 -4.30
CA MET A 35 1.51 18.47 -4.85
C MET A 35 2.68 18.26 -3.86
N SER A 36 3.07 19.28 -3.11
CA SER A 36 4.10 19.19 -2.07
C SER A 36 3.65 18.27 -0.93
N GLN A 37 2.42 18.44 -0.44
CA GLN A 37 1.84 17.62 0.62
C GLN A 37 1.74 16.14 0.21
N MET A 38 1.36 15.86 -1.04
CA MET A 38 1.38 14.49 -1.59
C MET A 38 2.79 13.90 -1.64
N LYS A 39 3.79 14.67 -2.08
CA LYS A 39 5.19 14.24 -2.08
C LYS A 39 5.67 13.91 -0.67
N GLN A 40 5.47 14.81 0.29
CA GLN A 40 5.84 14.56 1.69
C GLN A 40 5.22 13.26 2.22
N ASN A 41 3.92 13.04 1.99
CA ASN A 41 3.24 11.81 2.41
C ASN A 41 3.78 10.53 1.76
N PHE A 42 4.44 10.63 0.60
CA PHE A 42 5.04 9.49 -0.10
C PHE A 42 6.49 9.22 0.35
N PHE A 43 7.24 10.28 0.68
CA PHE A 43 8.64 10.18 1.12
C PHE A 43 8.78 9.86 2.61
N TYR A 44 7.88 10.35 3.47
CA TYR A 44 7.95 10.14 4.92
C TYR A 44 7.18 8.92 5.42
N LYS A 45 6.43 8.22 4.54
CA LYS A 45 5.97 6.87 4.90
C LYS A 45 7.19 5.96 4.91
N PRO A 46 7.55 5.35 6.06
CA PRO A 46 8.61 4.35 6.05
C PRO A 46 8.23 3.32 5.01
N LYS A 47 9.08 3.14 3.99
CA LYS A 47 8.90 2.07 3.00
C LYS A 47 8.80 0.79 3.80
N ILE A 48 7.59 0.24 3.88
CA ILE A 48 7.35 -1.02 4.52
C ILE A 48 8.14 -2.04 3.69
N ASN A 49 9.29 -2.45 4.20
CA ASN A 49 10.14 -3.45 3.57
C ASN A 49 9.53 -4.82 3.84
N ASN A 50 8.48 -5.16 3.09
CA ASN A 50 8.01 -6.53 3.02
C ASN A 50 9.19 -7.41 2.62
N LYS A 51 9.26 -8.63 3.18
CA LYS A 51 10.22 -9.66 2.75
C LYS A 51 9.62 -10.54 1.66
N TYR A 52 8.29 -10.60 1.58
CA TYR A 52 7.54 -11.37 0.59
C TYR A 52 6.62 -10.49 -0.26
N ASP A 53 6.39 -10.91 -1.51
CA ASP A 53 5.44 -10.31 -2.44
C ASP A 53 3.99 -10.75 -2.14
N LYS A 54 3.03 -10.23 -2.92
CA LYS A 54 1.60 -10.57 -2.80
C LYS A 54 1.27 -12.05 -3.05
N ARG A 55 2.16 -12.81 -3.66
CA ARG A 55 2.01 -14.25 -3.95
C ARG A 55 2.76 -15.12 -2.94
N GLY A 56 3.45 -14.51 -1.97
CA GLY A 56 4.25 -15.22 -0.97
C GLY A 56 5.65 -15.60 -1.46
N ARG A 57 6.20 -14.93 -2.48
CA ARG A 57 7.58 -15.14 -2.93
C ARG A 57 8.52 -14.11 -2.32
N LEU A 58 9.73 -14.51 -1.98
CA LEU A 58 10.74 -13.62 -1.40
C LEU A 58 11.07 -12.47 -2.36
N LEU A 59 11.16 -11.24 -1.86
CA LEU A 59 11.45 -10.07 -2.67
C LEU A 59 12.94 -9.96 -3.05
N CYS A 60 13.84 -10.55 -2.26
CA CYS A 60 15.29 -10.49 -2.54
C CYS A 60 15.71 -11.30 -3.76
N ASN A 61 15.00 -12.39 -4.08
CA ASN A 61 15.39 -13.32 -5.14
C ASN A 61 14.21 -13.98 -5.88
N ASN A 62 12.97 -13.56 -5.61
CA ASN A 62 11.74 -14.10 -6.21
C ASN A 62 11.46 -15.59 -5.95
N ILE A 63 12.14 -16.22 -4.99
CA ILE A 63 11.96 -17.64 -4.68
C ILE A 63 10.72 -17.84 -3.80
N ASP A 64 9.92 -18.85 -4.13
CA ASP A 64 8.77 -19.30 -3.33
C ASP A 64 9.22 -20.25 -2.20
N LEU A 65 9.97 -19.70 -1.24
CA LEU A 65 10.52 -20.44 -0.11
C LEU A 65 9.42 -20.79 0.91
N CYS A 66 9.28 -22.07 1.24
CA CYS A 66 8.38 -22.52 2.30
C CYS A 66 8.85 -22.04 3.68
N ASP A 67 7.92 -21.83 4.61
CA ASP A 67 8.27 -21.45 6.00
C ASP A 67 9.05 -22.53 6.77
N CYS A 68 9.19 -23.74 6.22
CA CYS A 68 10.11 -24.76 6.74
C CYS A 68 11.58 -24.55 6.32
N LEU A 69 11.86 -23.48 5.55
CA LEU A 69 13.18 -23.06 5.06
C LEU A 69 13.87 -24.02 4.06
N GLU A 70 13.18 -25.08 3.63
CA GLU A 70 13.68 -26.01 2.62
C GLU A 70 13.38 -25.49 1.19
N LYS A 71 14.41 -25.44 0.33
CA LYS A 71 14.34 -24.83 -1.02
C LYS A 71 13.45 -25.62 -1.96
N SER A 72 13.54 -26.94 -1.93
CA SER A 72 12.78 -27.84 -2.81
C SER A 72 11.47 -28.32 -2.20
N CYS A 73 11.02 -27.71 -1.10
CA CYS A 73 9.77 -28.09 -0.45
C CYS A 73 8.57 -27.83 -1.37
N PRO A 74 7.75 -28.85 -1.70
CA PRO A 74 6.51 -28.64 -2.45
C PRO A 74 5.43 -27.93 -1.60
N GLY A 75 5.58 -27.95 -0.28
CA GLY A 75 4.66 -27.41 0.72
C GLY A 75 4.36 -28.46 1.78
N CYS A 76 4.76 -28.19 3.02
CA CYS A 76 4.65 -29.11 4.17
C CYS A 76 3.55 -28.72 5.16
N PHE A 77 2.91 -27.57 4.98
CA PHE A 77 1.85 -27.08 5.86
C PHE A 77 0.47 -27.35 5.27
N TYR A 78 -0.56 -27.26 6.11
CA TYR A 78 -1.94 -27.24 5.64
C TYR A 78 -2.19 -26.04 4.70
N PRO A 79 -3.15 -26.13 3.77
CA PRO A 79 -3.47 -25.04 2.87
C PRO A 79 -3.81 -23.76 3.63
N CYS A 80 -3.08 -22.69 3.32
CA CYS A 80 -3.27 -21.39 3.97
C CYS A 80 -4.69 -20.86 3.70
N PRO A 81 -5.46 -20.43 4.72
CA PRO A 81 -6.81 -19.91 4.52
C PRO A 81 -6.84 -18.58 3.72
N LYS A 82 -5.72 -17.87 3.62
CA LYS A 82 -5.63 -16.57 2.90
C LYS A 82 -5.22 -16.71 1.43
N CYS A 83 -4.32 -17.64 1.11
CA CYS A 83 -3.75 -17.76 -0.24
C CYS A 83 -3.78 -19.18 -0.82
N ASN A 84 -4.31 -20.15 -0.08
CA ASN A 84 -4.40 -21.58 -0.41
C ASN A 84 -3.04 -22.28 -0.64
N SER A 85 -1.91 -21.60 -0.42
CA SER A 85 -0.58 -22.18 -0.49
C SER A 85 -0.34 -23.15 0.67
N LYS A 86 0.30 -24.28 0.40
CA LYS A 86 0.78 -25.25 1.42
C LYS A 86 2.17 -24.92 1.99
N LYS A 87 2.69 -23.73 1.65
CA LYS A 87 4.03 -23.28 2.02
C LYS A 87 4.07 -22.21 3.11
N CYS A 88 2.90 -21.72 3.53
CA CYS A 88 2.80 -20.80 4.66
C CYS A 88 2.71 -21.61 5.96
N GLY A 89 3.42 -21.17 6.99
CA GLY A 89 3.30 -21.66 8.35
C GLY A 89 2.05 -21.09 9.04
N PRO A 90 2.13 -20.77 10.34
CA PRO A 90 1.00 -20.20 11.09
C PRO A 90 0.49 -18.88 10.50
N GLU A 91 1.39 -18.07 9.95
CA GLU A 91 1.07 -16.80 9.30
C GLU A 91 1.30 -16.87 7.78
N CYS A 92 0.36 -16.31 7.01
CA CYS A 92 0.48 -16.22 5.55
C CYS A 92 1.72 -15.43 5.14
N ARG A 93 2.45 -15.95 4.15
CA ARG A 93 3.64 -15.31 3.57
C ARG A 93 3.30 -14.10 2.69
N CYS A 94 2.09 -14.00 2.14
CA CYS A 94 1.72 -12.91 1.24
C CYS A 94 1.88 -11.52 1.90
N ASN A 95 2.73 -10.67 1.32
CA ASN A 95 3.09 -9.34 1.84
C ASN A 95 3.66 -9.33 3.27
N ARG A 96 4.22 -10.46 3.73
CA ARG A 96 4.79 -10.57 5.07
C ARG A 96 6.12 -9.81 5.16
N ARG A 97 6.39 -9.21 6.33
CA ARG A 97 7.55 -8.34 6.60
C ARG A 97 8.75 -9.04 7.22
N TRP A 98 8.64 -10.34 7.48
CA TRP A 98 9.65 -11.11 8.18
C TRP A 98 9.80 -12.50 7.55
N VAL A 99 10.95 -13.12 7.78
CA VAL A 99 11.29 -14.51 7.44
C VAL A 99 11.72 -15.22 8.72
N TYR A 100 11.60 -16.54 8.78
CA TYR A 100 12.27 -17.30 9.83
C TYR A 100 13.76 -17.37 9.50
N ASP A 101 14.61 -17.12 10.49
CA ASP A 101 16.07 -17.20 10.32
C ASP A 101 16.57 -18.63 10.56
N THR A 102 16.14 -19.25 11.67
CA THR A 102 16.45 -20.63 12.01
C THR A 102 15.21 -21.35 12.56
N ILE A 103 15.18 -22.67 12.40
CA ILE A 103 14.21 -23.56 13.05
C ILE A 103 15.02 -24.47 13.96
N GLU A 104 14.70 -24.48 15.24
CA GLU A 104 15.41 -25.22 16.28
C GLU A 104 14.46 -26.15 17.02
N THR A 105 15.00 -27.27 17.48
CA THR A 105 14.31 -28.20 18.39
C THR A 105 14.37 -27.66 19.83
N GLU A 106 13.53 -28.20 20.73
CA GLU A 106 13.54 -27.78 22.15
C GLU A 106 14.93 -27.83 22.81
N PRO A 107 15.80 -28.83 22.53
CA PRO A 107 17.17 -28.85 23.04
C PRO A 107 18.13 -27.84 22.38
N GLY A 108 17.66 -27.02 21.44
CA GLY A 108 18.48 -26.03 20.71
C GLY A 108 19.21 -26.59 19.48
N HIS A 109 18.90 -27.80 19.03
CA HIS A 109 19.50 -28.33 17.80
C HIS A 109 18.82 -27.69 16.57
N VAL A 110 19.64 -27.05 15.71
CA VAL A 110 19.20 -26.38 14.48
C VAL A 110 18.78 -27.42 13.44
N THR A 111 17.51 -27.37 13.04
CA THR A 111 16.90 -28.23 12.01
C THR A 111 17.02 -27.62 10.62
N SER A 112 16.75 -26.32 10.50
CA SER A 112 16.80 -25.60 9.21
C SER A 112 17.31 -24.18 9.41
N VAL A 113 17.99 -23.64 8.41
CA VAL A 113 18.51 -22.27 8.40
C VAL A 113 18.05 -21.56 7.13
N PHE A 114 17.80 -20.26 7.22
CA PHE A 114 17.42 -19.44 6.09
C PHE A 114 18.51 -19.52 5.02
N PRO A 115 18.18 -19.97 3.80
CA PRO A 115 19.22 -20.51 2.92
C PRO A 115 19.77 -19.48 1.92
N PHE A 116 19.51 -18.20 2.15
CA PHE A 116 19.99 -17.10 1.31
C PHE A 116 20.69 -16.04 2.17
N PHE A 117 21.72 -15.42 1.62
CA PHE A 117 22.31 -14.24 2.22
C PHE A 117 21.38 -13.04 1.98
N VAL A 118 20.90 -12.41 3.06
CA VAL A 118 20.13 -11.16 2.98
C VAL A 118 21.07 -10.05 3.46
N PRO A 119 21.59 -9.18 2.57
CA PRO A 119 22.29 -7.99 3.01
C PRO A 119 21.32 -7.09 3.79
N ASP A 120 21.79 -6.53 4.90
CA ASP A 120 21.04 -5.63 5.79
C ASP A 120 20.43 -4.41 5.07
#